data_AF-A0A0F6MQ37-F1
#
_entry.id   AF-A0A0F6MQ37-F1
#
_cell.length_a   1.000
_cell.length_b   1.000
_cell.length_c   1.000
_cell.angle_alpha   90.00
_cell.angle_beta   90.00
_cell.angle_gamma   90.00
#
_symmetry.space_group_name_H-M   'P 1'
#
loop_
_entity.id
_entity.type
_entity.pdbx_description
1 polymer ?
#
loop_
_entity_poly.entity_id
_entity_poly.type
_entity_poly.pdbx_seq_one_letter_code
_entity_poly.pdbx_strand_id
1 'polypeptide(L)'
;MKNKKIFTTVLLLAAAALLFTSCAFKMNTAQKAHYEKFINALENELKTRHIPAGAVIDMLAEINTEALALDYQIVDKKPGTSIAQGTKAAALRKRFIPKKIK
;
A
#
# COMPACT_ATOMS: atom_id res chain seq x y z
N MET A 1 -40.24 10.83 -30.21
CA MET A 1 -38.80 10.73 -29.87
C MET A 1 -38.46 11.70 -28.76
N LYS A 2 -38.29 11.28 -27.51
CA LYS A 2 -37.71 12.09 -26.42
C LYS A 2 -37.55 11.19 -25.19
N ASN A 3 -36.32 10.74 -24.95
CA ASN A 3 -35.73 10.34 -23.66
C ASN A 3 -34.33 9.78 -23.93
N LYS A 4 -33.38 10.67 -24.25
CA LYS A 4 -31.96 10.34 -24.48
C LYS A 4 -31.00 11.07 -23.52
N LYS A 5 -31.49 11.57 -22.36
CA LYS A 5 -30.68 12.42 -21.47
C LYS A 5 -30.12 11.75 -20.21
N ILE A 6 -30.44 10.48 -19.95
CA ILE A 6 -30.02 9.79 -18.71
C ILE A 6 -28.75 8.93 -18.90
N PHE A 7 -28.41 8.57 -20.14
CA PHE A 7 -27.28 7.67 -20.41
C PHE A 7 -25.90 8.37 -20.45
N THR A 8 -25.86 9.69 -20.62
CA THR A 8 -24.60 10.42 -20.81
C THR A 8 -23.92 10.82 -19.49
N THR A 9 -24.67 11.03 -18.41
CA THR A 9 -24.11 11.46 -17.12
C THR A 9 -23.47 10.32 -16.32
N VAL A 10 -23.95 9.08 -16.47
CA VAL A 10 -23.38 7.92 -15.78
C VAL A 10 -22.04 7.49 -16.39
N LEU A 11 -21.84 7.70 -17.70
CA LEU A 11 -20.61 7.32 -18.39
C LEU A 11 -19.42 8.25 -18.04
N LEU A 12 -19.68 9.53 -17.81
CA LEU A 12 -18.66 10.52 -17.44
C LEU A 12 -18.08 10.30 -16.03
N LEU A 13 -18.89 9.78 -15.09
CA LEU A 13 -18.42 9.50 -13.73
C LEU A 13 -17.54 8.24 -13.64
N ALA A 14 -17.78 7.25 -14.51
CA ALA A 14 -16.94 6.07 -14.63
C ALA A 14 -15.58 6.37 -15.30
N ALA A 15 -15.52 7.34 -16.21
CA ALA A 15 -14.28 7.74 -16.87
C ALA A 15 -13.31 8.47 -15.92
N ALA A 16 -13.81 9.24 -14.95
CA ALA A 16 -12.96 9.94 -13.98
C ALA A 16 -12.28 8.98 -12.98
N ALA A 17 -12.89 7.83 -12.67
CA ALA A 17 -12.29 6.81 -11.81
C ALA A 17 -11.16 6.03 -12.52
N LEU A 18 -11.18 5.95 -13.85
CA LEU A 18 -10.15 5.26 -14.64
C LEU A 18 -8.86 6.08 -14.79
N LEU A 19 -8.94 7.42 -14.73
CA LEU A 19 -7.80 8.31 -14.95
C LEU A 19 -6.79 8.38 -13.79
N PHE A 20 -7.15 7.91 -12.59
CA PHE A 20 -6.24 7.88 -11.44
C PHE A 20 -5.40 6.59 -11.30
N THR A 21 -5.54 5.62 -12.22
CA THR A 21 -4.83 4.32 -12.12
C THR A 21 -3.50 4.25 -12.90
N SER A 22 -3.11 5.32 -13.59
CA SER A 22 -2.05 5.27 -14.62
C SER A 22 -0.59 5.32 -14.12
N CYS A 23 -0.31 5.33 -12.82
CA CYS A 23 1.08 5.37 -12.30
C CYS A 23 1.35 4.51 -11.05
N ALA A 24 0.52 3.51 -10.75
CA ALA A 24 0.84 2.57 -9.68
C ALA A 24 2.09 1.77 -10.05
N PHE A 25 3.10 1.75 -9.17
CA PHE A 25 4.30 0.94 -9.33
C PHE A 25 3.90 -0.52 -9.54
N LYS A 26 4.17 -1.04 -10.75
CA LYS A 26 3.97 -2.45 -11.07
C LYS A 26 5.17 -3.25 -10.58
N MET A 27 5.00 -3.90 -9.43
CA MET A 27 5.99 -4.83 -8.89
C MET A 27 6.15 -6.08 -9.78
N ASN A 28 7.39 -6.54 -9.94
CA ASN A 28 7.67 -7.88 -10.47
C ASN A 28 7.33 -8.96 -9.42
N THR A 29 7.48 -10.24 -9.79
CA THR A 29 7.13 -11.38 -8.91
C THR A 29 7.92 -11.37 -7.60
N ALA A 30 9.24 -11.09 -7.64
CA ALA A 30 10.09 -11.09 -6.46
C ALA A 30 9.75 -9.93 -5.50
N GLN A 31 9.57 -8.72 -6.04
CA GLN A 31 9.14 -7.54 -5.29
C GLN A 31 7.79 -7.78 -4.62
N LYS A 32 6.82 -8.35 -5.35
CA LYS A 32 5.50 -8.66 -4.81
C LYS A 32 5.57 -9.72 -3.71
N ALA A 33 6.36 -10.78 -3.89
CA ALA A 33 6.52 -11.83 -2.89
C ALA A 33 7.13 -11.28 -1.59
N HIS A 34 8.19 -10.47 -1.69
CA HIS A 34 8.82 -9.83 -0.55
C HIS A 34 7.86 -8.89 0.18
N TYR A 35 7.18 -8.00 -0.55
CA TYR A 35 6.22 -7.06 0.03
C TYR A 35 5.04 -7.77 0.72
N GLU A 36 4.47 -8.80 0.10
CA GLU A 36 3.37 -9.57 0.70
C GLU A 36 3.83 -10.34 1.94
N LYS A 37 5.05 -10.87 1.95
CA LYS A 37 5.66 -11.49 3.15
C LYS A 37 5.76 -10.49 4.30
N PHE A 38 6.24 -9.28 4.03
CA PHE A 38 6.30 -8.18 5.01
C PHE A 38 4.91 -7.86 5.57
N ILE A 39 3.92 -7.63 4.71
CA ILE A 39 2.55 -7.28 5.15
C ILE A 39 1.93 -8.38 6.02
N ASN A 40 2.10 -9.65 5.63
CA ASN A 40 1.53 -10.78 6.37
C ASN A 40 2.23 -11.00 7.71
N ALA A 41 3.55 -10.86 7.76
CA ALA A 41 4.32 -10.95 9.01
C ALA A 41 3.89 -9.83 9.98
N LEU A 42 3.78 -8.60 9.48
CA LEU A 42 3.35 -7.45 10.27
C LEU A 42 1.91 -7.61 10.77
N GLU A 43 0.97 -8.03 9.92
CA GLU A 43 -0.41 -8.32 10.37
C GLU A 43 -0.43 -9.41 11.45
N ASN A 44 0.39 -10.46 11.31
CA ASN A 44 0.44 -11.54 12.30
C ASN A 44 0.96 -11.06 13.65
N GLU A 45 2.03 -10.25 13.64
CA GLU A 45 2.58 -9.64 14.85
C GLU A 45 1.57 -8.72 15.54
N LEU A 46 0.83 -7.94 14.75
CA LEU A 46 -0.20 -7.05 15.27
C LEU A 46 -1.40 -7.80 15.88
N LYS A 47 -1.53 -9.12 15.75
CA LYS A 47 -2.57 -9.87 16.47
C LYS A 47 -2.35 -9.85 17.98
N THR A 48 -1.10 -9.85 18.42
CA THR A 48 -0.74 -10.05 19.83
C THR A 48 -0.23 -8.78 20.51
N ARG A 49 0.18 -7.76 19.74
CA ARG A 49 0.74 -6.52 20.31
C ARG A 49 0.47 -5.27 19.49
N HIS A 50 0.56 -4.12 20.17
CA HIS A 50 0.75 -2.81 19.56
C HIS A 50 2.23 -2.63 19.19
N ILE A 51 2.51 -1.88 18.12
CA ILE A 51 3.88 -1.54 17.69
C ILE A 51 4.09 -0.03 17.85
N PRO A 52 4.97 0.43 18.75
CA PRO A 52 5.23 1.85 18.96
C PRO A 52 5.95 2.49 17.76
N ALA A 53 5.86 3.82 17.65
CA ALA A 53 6.38 4.56 16.49
C ALA A 53 7.88 4.32 16.23
N GLY A 54 8.72 4.25 17.27
CA GLY A 54 10.15 3.95 17.13
C GLY A 54 10.40 2.59 16.48
N ALA A 55 9.70 1.55 16.96
CA ALA A 55 9.81 0.21 16.38
C ALA A 55 9.34 0.14 14.91
N VAL A 56 8.38 0.98 14.50
CA VAL A 56 7.99 1.09 13.09
C VAL A 56 9.12 1.66 12.23
N ILE A 57 9.86 2.65 12.75
CA ILE A 57 11.00 3.25 12.05
C ILE A 57 12.11 2.20 11.87
N ASP A 58 12.46 1.47 12.95
CA ASP A 58 13.49 0.44 12.92
C ASP A 58 13.11 -0.69 11.94
N MET A 59 11.88 -1.19 12.02
CA MET A 59 11.32 -2.18 11.09
C MET A 59 11.37 -1.70 9.63
N LEU A 60 11.07 -0.42 9.37
CA LEU A 60 11.14 0.15 8.02
C LEU A 60 12.58 0.27 7.51
N ALA A 61 13.55 0.54 8.37
CA ALA A 61 14.96 0.58 8.00
C ALA A 61 15.47 -0.83 7.62
N GLU A 62 15.12 -1.83 8.43
CA GLU A 62 15.46 -3.23 8.17
C GLU A 62 14.87 -3.71 6.84
N ILE A 63 13.55 -3.60 6.67
CA ILE A 63 12.89 -4.14 5.47
C ILE A 63 13.27 -3.39 4.18
N ASN A 64 13.59 -2.10 4.27
CA ASN A 64 14.05 -1.33 3.11
C ASN A 64 15.51 -1.65 2.73
N THR A 65 16.32 -2.15 3.66
CA THR A 65 17.66 -2.67 3.34
C THR A 65 17.54 -3.91 2.46
N GLU A 66 16.58 -4.81 2.76
CA GLU A 66 16.27 -5.97 1.92
C GLU A 66 15.61 -5.57 0.59
N ALA A 67 14.63 -4.67 0.65
CA ALA A 67 13.89 -4.22 -0.55
C ALA A 67 14.78 -3.49 -1.56
N LEU A 68 15.86 -2.83 -1.10
CA LEU A 68 16.84 -2.17 -1.96
C LEU A 68 17.50 -3.15 -2.92
N ALA A 69 17.81 -4.38 -2.48
CA ALA A 69 18.34 -5.44 -3.35
C ALA A 69 17.34 -5.93 -4.41
N LEU A 70 16.06 -5.54 -4.29
CA LEU A 70 14.98 -5.83 -5.21
C LEU A 70 14.50 -4.58 -5.97
N ASP A 71 15.29 -3.50 -6.00
CA ASP A 71 15.01 -2.24 -6.72
C ASP A 71 13.70 -1.53 -6.33
N TYR A 72 13.28 -1.66 -5.07
CA TYR A 72 12.12 -0.94 -4.55
C TYR A 72 12.25 -0.58 -3.08
N GLN A 73 11.34 0.27 -2.59
CA GLN A 73 11.24 0.65 -1.18
C GLN A 73 9.78 0.63 -0.74
N ILE A 74 9.57 0.47 0.56
CA ILE A 74 8.30 0.57 1.26
C ILE A 74 8.26 1.93 1.96
N VAL A 75 7.32 2.77 1.56
CA VAL A 75 7.14 4.13 2.08
C VAL A 75 5.97 4.17 3.06
N ASP A 76 6.23 4.57 4.30
CA ASP A 76 5.16 4.85 5.27
C ASP A 76 4.48 6.19 4.97
N LYS A 77 3.17 6.16 4.70
CA LYS A 77 2.34 7.34 4.48
C LYS A 77 1.91 8.04 5.78
N LYS A 78 2.19 7.45 6.94
CA LYS A 78 1.94 8.01 8.27
C LYS A 78 3.22 7.89 9.12
N PRO A 79 4.34 8.51 8.68
CA PRO A 79 5.63 8.37 9.34
C PRO A 79 5.56 8.85 10.80
N GLY A 80 6.34 8.23 11.68
CA GLY A 80 6.42 8.60 13.09
C GLY A 80 5.19 8.21 13.92
N THR A 81 4.28 7.38 13.40
CA THR A 81 3.11 6.91 14.14
C THR A 81 3.21 5.43 14.50
N SER A 82 2.63 5.05 15.64
CA SER A 82 2.51 3.64 16.02
C SER A 82 1.53 2.86 15.13
N ILE A 83 1.50 1.54 15.26
CA ILE A 83 0.47 0.68 14.66
C ILE A 83 -0.31 0.00 15.79
N ALA A 84 -1.64 0.13 15.75
CA ALA A 84 -2.51 -0.47 16.75
C ALA A 84 -2.60 -1.99 16.60
N GLN A 85 -2.70 -2.70 17.72
CA GLN A 85 -3.02 -4.12 17.74
C GLN A 85 -4.32 -4.39 16.95
N GLY A 86 -4.36 -5.48 16.21
CA GLY A 86 -5.49 -5.92 15.40
C GLY A 86 -5.57 -5.25 14.03
N THR A 87 -4.68 -4.31 13.69
CA THR A 87 -4.65 -3.68 12.36
C THR A 87 -4.46 -4.73 11.27
N LYS A 88 -5.35 -4.70 10.26
CA LYS A 88 -5.41 -5.70 9.20
C LYS A 88 -4.56 -5.35 7.97
N ALA A 89 -4.19 -6.35 7.19
CA ALA A 89 -3.37 -6.20 5.99
C ALA A 89 -3.94 -5.20 4.98
N ALA A 90 -5.27 -5.09 4.85
CA ALA A 90 -5.89 -4.08 3.98
C ALA A 90 -5.59 -2.64 4.42
N ALA A 91 -5.50 -2.37 5.73
CA ALA A 91 -5.11 -1.07 6.26
C ALA A 91 -3.59 -0.86 6.15
N LEU A 92 -2.80 -1.91 6.40
CA LEU A 92 -1.34 -1.86 6.25
C LEU A 92 -0.94 -1.53 4.81
N ARG A 93 -1.54 -2.16 3.80
CA ARG A 93 -1.26 -1.87 2.37
C ARG A 93 -1.64 -0.45 1.95
N LYS A 94 -2.51 0.25 2.67
CA LYS A 94 -2.81 1.67 2.43
C LYS A 94 -1.79 2.61 3.10
N ARG A 95 -1.13 2.14 4.15
CA ARG A 95 -0.13 2.90 4.90
C ARG A 95 1.28 2.71 4.32
N PHE A 96 1.68 1.46 4.10
CA PHE A 96 3.01 1.08 3.65
C PHE A 96 3.00 0.83 2.15
N ILE A 97 3.38 1.85 1.37
CA ILE A 97 3.23 1.84 -0.09
C ILE A 97 4.54 1.43 -0.76
N PRO A 98 4.58 0.36 -1.57
CA PRO A 98 5.76 0.01 -2.34
C PRO A 98 5.99 1.02 -3.47
N LYS A 99 7.25 1.39 -3.70
CA LYS A 99 7.67 2.35 -4.72
C LYS A 99 8.98 1.90 -5.35
N LYS A 100 9.07 1.94 -6.69
CA LYS A 100 10.32 1.66 -7.41
C LYS A 100 11.40 2.66 -7.00
N ILE A 101 12.63 2.19 -6.84
CA ILE A 101 13.80 3.06 -6.78
C ILE A 101 14.03 3.61 -8.19
N LYS A 102 14.30 4.92 -8.29
CA LYS A 102 14.59 5.59 -9.56
C LYS A 102 16.06 5.45 -9.92
#